data_AF-A0A1G2IXT7-F1
#
_entry.id   AF-A0A1G2IXT7-F1
#
_cell.length_a   1.000
_cell.length_b   1.000
_cell.length_c   1.000
_cell.angle_alpha   90.00
_cell.angle_beta   90.00
_cell.angle_gamma   90.00
#
_symmetry.space_group_name_H-M   'P 1'
#
loop_
_entity.id
_entity.type
_entity.pdbx_description
1 polymer ?
#
loop_
_entity_poly.entity_id
_entity_poly.type
_entity_poly.pdbx_seq_one_letter_code
_entity_poly.pdbx_strand_id
1 'polypeptide(L)'
;MSKSTLLVSQSSSLPFEEPVFVQSKELDLGCLPDWSAILEDMPVGVGVKGGIARKILKVISGLNGEHPDFAAEMDGNGDIDIVVAVPRVSADLRLAIRQHFTGMKFGEMQVMAKDIEVSDNLERYFRVRDVTMNEVLAFRVSHNTVMLYFTATAQQDIKGGLISPSIHCLHTKFGQVWRYDERGRFVICQSFDRCLIRWLKGHGLYYGIPMSTWDHYRERKLGFRSIFRIFKNFVGDEQKFRLCHRHLAELGLIARDSDPNLLWGSAMFNLNARLAKFGKRLSFVEPDAKQIEDWILRKEQEFCDWQFDRSTRVAMGMEVEPDTEAQVFLPDGLKNFPAFYGQ
;
A
#
# COMPACT_ATOMS: atom_id res chain seq x y z
N MET A 1 -3.44 15.38 -27.21
CA MET A 1 -3.63 13.96 -27.56
C MET A 1 -4.40 13.30 -26.43
N SER A 2 -5.60 12.78 -26.70
CA SER A 2 -6.48 12.13 -25.73
C SER A 2 -5.90 10.76 -25.35
N LYS A 3 -5.37 10.61 -24.14
CA LYS A 3 -4.99 9.30 -23.59
C LYS A 3 -6.28 8.65 -23.07
N SER A 4 -6.72 7.55 -23.66
CA SER A 4 -7.80 6.75 -23.10
C SER A 4 -7.29 6.00 -21.87
N THR A 5 -7.65 6.47 -20.68
CA THR A 5 -7.05 6.08 -19.38
C THR A 5 -7.64 4.80 -18.75
N LEU A 6 -8.57 4.12 -19.43
CA LEU A 6 -9.35 3.03 -18.83
C LEU A 6 -9.25 1.77 -19.71
N LEU A 7 -8.61 0.73 -19.18
CA LEU A 7 -8.72 -0.64 -19.67
C LEU A 7 -9.69 -1.39 -18.76
N VAL A 8 -10.63 -2.13 -19.35
CA VAL A 8 -11.64 -2.91 -18.63
C VAL A 8 -11.30 -4.38 -18.81
N SER A 9 -11.04 -5.12 -17.72
CA SER A 9 -11.05 -6.59 -17.77
C SER A 9 -12.46 -7.11 -17.49
N GLN A 10 -12.89 -8.10 -18.26
CA GLN A 10 -14.11 -8.86 -18.04
C GLN A 10 -13.69 -10.24 -17.53
N SER A 11 -13.72 -10.47 -16.22
CA SER A 11 -13.67 -11.82 -15.64
C SER A 11 -14.99 -12.12 -14.92
N SER A 12 -15.39 -13.39 -14.96
CA SER A 12 -16.62 -13.91 -14.35
C SER A 12 -16.44 -14.43 -12.92
N SER A 13 -15.19 -14.53 -12.45
CA SER A 13 -14.84 -14.81 -11.05
C SER A 13 -14.86 -13.51 -10.24
N LEU A 14 -15.16 -13.62 -8.94
CA LEU A 14 -14.94 -12.47 -8.07
C LEU A 14 -13.43 -12.21 -8.00
N PRO A 15 -13.00 -10.94 -8.12
CA PRO A 15 -11.60 -10.65 -8.44
C PRO A 15 -10.62 -10.92 -7.26
N PHE A 16 -11.12 -11.40 -6.12
CA PHE A 16 -10.34 -11.84 -4.96
C PHE A 16 -10.15 -13.37 -4.89
N GLU A 17 -10.75 -14.14 -5.79
CA GLU A 17 -10.66 -15.61 -5.83
C GLU A 17 -9.43 -16.12 -6.57
N GLU A 18 -8.75 -15.25 -7.32
CA GLU A 18 -7.53 -15.62 -8.03
C GLU A 18 -6.38 -15.86 -7.03
N PRO A 19 -5.71 -17.02 -7.08
CA PRO A 19 -4.59 -17.27 -6.20
C PRO A 19 -3.41 -16.34 -6.47
N VAL A 20 -2.72 -15.97 -5.39
CA VAL A 20 -1.53 -15.12 -5.43
C VAL A 20 -0.29 -15.99 -5.55
N PHE A 21 0.39 -15.93 -6.68
CA PHE A 21 1.64 -16.67 -6.90
C PHE A 21 2.85 -15.77 -6.64
N VAL A 22 3.62 -16.10 -5.60
CA VAL A 22 4.87 -15.41 -5.26
C VAL A 22 6.03 -16.09 -5.96
N GLN A 23 6.83 -15.30 -6.64
CA GLN A 23 8.08 -15.68 -7.28
C GLN A 23 9.26 -15.19 -6.46
N SER A 24 10.42 -15.85 -6.63
CA SER A 24 11.67 -15.44 -6.03
C SER A 24 12.78 -15.30 -7.06
N LYS A 25 13.68 -14.36 -6.82
CA LYS A 25 14.92 -14.19 -7.59
C LYS A 25 16.02 -13.69 -6.68
N GLU A 26 17.19 -14.31 -6.73
CA GLU A 26 18.38 -13.77 -6.08
C GLU A 26 18.82 -12.49 -6.79
N LEU A 27 19.09 -11.44 -6.02
CA LEU A 27 19.51 -10.16 -6.55
C LEU A 27 21.03 -10.11 -6.69
N ASP A 28 21.50 -9.80 -7.89
CA ASP A 28 22.86 -9.30 -8.10
C ASP A 28 22.88 -7.81 -7.76
N LEU A 29 23.44 -7.48 -6.60
CA LEU A 29 23.52 -6.10 -6.11
C LEU A 29 24.40 -5.21 -7.00
N GLY A 30 25.38 -5.78 -7.71
CA GLY A 30 26.24 -5.04 -8.63
C GLY A 30 25.51 -4.47 -9.84
N CYS A 31 24.31 -4.98 -10.13
CA CYS A 31 23.46 -4.54 -11.23
C CYS A 31 22.39 -3.52 -10.80
N LEU A 32 22.29 -3.17 -9.51
CA LEU A 32 21.27 -2.25 -9.00
C LEU A 32 21.85 -0.83 -8.86
N PRO A 33 21.20 0.20 -9.44
CA PRO A 33 21.62 1.58 -9.22
C PRO A 33 21.17 2.07 -7.84
N ASP A 34 22.01 2.82 -7.14
CA ASP A 34 21.74 3.64 -5.93
C ASP A 34 21.08 2.97 -4.70
N TRP A 35 20.57 1.74 -4.80
CA TRP A 35 19.94 0.98 -3.70
C TRP A 35 20.81 -0.16 -3.20
N SER A 36 21.90 -0.50 -3.88
CA SER A 36 22.84 -1.54 -3.46
C SER A 36 23.37 -1.26 -2.06
N ALA A 37 23.81 -0.03 -1.76
CA ALA A 37 24.26 0.38 -0.44
C ALA A 37 23.21 0.15 0.66
N ILE A 38 21.93 0.43 0.38
CA ILE A 38 20.82 0.16 1.32
C ILE A 38 20.71 -1.34 1.58
N LEU A 39 20.76 -2.16 0.53
CA LEU A 39 20.65 -3.61 0.62
C LEU A 39 21.88 -4.25 1.27
N GLU A 40 23.05 -3.65 1.11
CA GLU A 40 24.34 -4.06 1.69
C GLU A 40 24.40 -3.81 3.19
N ASP A 41 24.00 -2.63 3.64
CA ASP A 41 23.99 -2.21 5.05
C ASP A 41 22.89 -2.91 5.87
N MET A 42 21.87 -3.46 5.22
CA MET A 42 20.78 -4.13 5.91
C MET A 42 21.23 -5.41 6.60
N PRO A 43 20.84 -5.62 7.88
CA PRO A 43 21.14 -6.85 8.58
C PRO A 43 20.29 -8.01 8.08
N VAL A 44 20.77 -9.23 8.35
CA VAL A 44 20.04 -10.46 8.01
C VAL A 44 18.69 -10.50 8.73
N GLY A 45 17.64 -10.89 8.01
CA GLY A 45 16.27 -10.92 8.53
C GLY A 45 15.48 -9.62 8.35
N VAL A 46 16.08 -8.63 7.69
CA VAL A 46 15.44 -7.37 7.31
C VAL A 46 15.28 -7.31 5.80
N GLY A 47 14.16 -6.75 5.35
CA GLY A 47 13.94 -6.48 3.94
C GLY A 47 13.37 -5.09 3.68
N VAL A 48 13.60 -4.57 2.49
CA VAL A 48 13.02 -3.32 2.00
C VAL A 48 11.71 -3.64 1.26
N LYS A 49 10.67 -2.87 1.55
CA LYS A 49 9.35 -2.94 0.92
C LYS A 49 9.00 -1.61 0.23
N GLY A 50 7.80 -1.54 -0.35
CA GLY A 50 7.20 -0.27 -0.74
C GLY A 50 7.90 0.38 -1.94
N GLY A 51 8.39 1.60 -1.77
CA GLY A 51 8.95 2.42 -2.85
C GLY A 51 10.14 1.77 -3.54
N ILE A 52 11.19 1.50 -2.77
CA ILE A 52 12.47 0.97 -3.27
C ILE A 52 12.31 -0.44 -3.84
N ALA A 53 11.57 -1.32 -3.16
CA ALA A 53 11.32 -2.68 -3.63
C ALA A 53 10.64 -2.72 -5.02
N ARG A 54 9.69 -1.80 -5.25
CA ARG A 54 9.03 -1.62 -6.55
C ARG A 54 10.00 -1.13 -7.62
N LYS A 55 10.88 -0.18 -7.30
CA LYS A 55 11.94 0.30 -8.22
C LYS A 55 12.87 -0.84 -8.64
N ILE A 56 13.31 -1.66 -7.68
CA ILE A 56 14.12 -2.86 -7.96
C ILE A 56 13.37 -3.80 -8.92
N LEU A 57 12.10 -4.09 -8.66
CA LEU A 57 11.31 -4.96 -9.54
C LEU A 57 11.12 -4.37 -10.95
N LYS A 58 11.02 -3.04 -11.10
CA LYS A 58 11.02 -2.38 -12.43
C LYS A 58 12.30 -2.70 -13.20
N VAL A 59 13.47 -2.51 -12.58
CA VAL A 59 14.78 -2.82 -13.19
C VAL A 59 14.88 -4.30 -13.53
N ILE A 60 14.54 -5.19 -12.60
CA ILE A 60 14.57 -6.65 -12.80
C ILE A 60 13.58 -7.12 -13.88
N SER A 61 12.50 -6.37 -14.08
CA SER A 61 11.51 -6.63 -15.14
C SER A 61 11.94 -6.11 -16.51
N GLY A 62 13.11 -5.48 -16.62
CA GLY A 62 13.69 -4.98 -17.88
C GLY A 62 13.22 -3.58 -18.27
N LEU A 63 12.56 -2.84 -17.37
CA LEU A 63 12.19 -1.46 -17.64
C LEU A 63 13.42 -0.56 -17.52
N ASN A 64 13.48 0.46 -18.37
CA ASN A 64 14.59 1.41 -18.45
C ASN A 64 14.06 2.84 -18.68
N GLY A 65 14.96 3.80 -18.89
CA GLY A 65 14.60 5.22 -19.09
C GLY A 65 13.71 5.53 -20.30
N GLU A 66 13.54 4.60 -21.25
CA GLU A 66 12.61 4.75 -22.36
C GLU A 66 11.15 4.47 -21.96
N HIS A 67 10.95 3.74 -20.85
CA HIS A 67 9.62 3.43 -20.37
C HIS A 67 9.00 4.67 -19.70
N PRO A 68 7.79 5.13 -20.09
CA PRO A 68 7.33 6.49 -19.76
C PRO A 68 7.08 6.78 -18.27
N ASP A 69 6.87 5.76 -17.44
CA ASP A 69 6.69 5.88 -15.99
C ASP A 69 7.97 5.55 -15.18
N PHE A 70 9.05 5.14 -15.86
CA PHE A 70 10.28 4.73 -15.21
C PHE A 70 11.02 5.93 -14.65
N ALA A 71 11.30 6.93 -15.51
CA ALA A 71 11.99 8.15 -15.10
C ALA A 71 11.28 8.86 -13.94
N ALA A 72 9.96 9.05 -14.05
CA ALA A 72 9.16 9.72 -13.02
C ALA A 72 9.23 9.01 -11.65
N GLU A 73 9.31 7.68 -11.64
CA GLU A 73 9.46 6.92 -10.40
C GLU A 73 10.91 6.93 -9.89
N MET A 74 11.90 6.91 -10.77
CA MET A 74 13.31 6.94 -10.40
C MET A 74 13.75 8.31 -9.85
N ASP A 75 13.18 9.41 -10.34
CA ASP A 75 13.49 10.82 -10.00
C ASP A 75 13.09 11.28 -8.58
N GLY A 76 13.14 10.38 -7.59
CA GLY A 76 12.77 10.71 -6.22
C GLY A 76 13.55 9.93 -5.17
N ASN A 77 14.05 10.67 -4.17
CA ASN A 77 14.49 10.11 -2.90
C ASN A 77 13.22 9.64 -2.17
N GLY A 78 12.96 8.33 -2.25
CA GLY A 78 11.87 7.71 -1.51
C GLY A 78 12.22 7.58 -0.03
N ASP A 79 11.21 7.44 0.81
CA ASP A 79 11.39 6.96 2.18
C ASP A 79 11.79 5.47 2.15
N ILE A 80 12.58 5.05 3.14
CA ILE A 80 12.94 3.65 3.32
C ILE A 80 11.89 2.95 4.18
N ASP A 81 11.07 2.11 3.57
CA ASP A 81 10.16 1.21 4.27
C ASP A 81 10.82 -0.16 4.48
N ILE A 82 10.86 -0.65 5.72
CA ILE A 82 11.46 -1.96 6.05
C ILE A 82 10.45 -2.95 6.62
N VAL A 83 10.75 -4.23 6.47
CA VAL A 83 10.13 -5.36 7.16
C VAL A 83 11.19 -6.05 7.98
N VAL A 84 10.89 -6.32 9.25
CA VAL A 84 11.72 -7.12 10.15
C VAL A 84 10.99 -8.45 10.41
N ALA A 85 11.64 -9.55 10.05
CA ALA A 85 11.08 -10.88 10.22
C ALA A 85 11.31 -11.41 11.64
N VAL A 86 10.22 -11.87 12.26
CA VAL A 86 10.22 -12.47 13.61
C VAL A 86 9.53 -13.83 13.59
N PRO A 87 9.83 -14.74 14.53
CA PRO A 87 9.16 -16.04 14.58
C PRO A 87 7.70 -15.92 15.04
N ARG A 88 7.40 -14.92 15.86
CA ARG A 88 6.05 -14.64 16.35
C ARG A 88 5.91 -13.16 16.69
N VAL A 89 4.85 -12.53 16.22
CA VAL A 89 4.56 -11.13 16.55
C VAL A 89 3.89 -11.00 17.93
N SER A 90 4.42 -10.13 18.79
CA SER A 90 3.78 -9.64 20.02
C SER A 90 3.91 -8.12 20.11
N ALA A 91 3.04 -7.45 20.87
CA ALA A 91 3.07 -6.00 21.03
C ALA A 91 4.42 -5.50 21.58
N ASP A 92 4.94 -6.17 22.62
CA ASP A 92 6.22 -5.83 23.24
C ASP A 92 7.39 -6.00 22.27
N LEU A 93 7.40 -7.11 21.50
CA LEU A 93 8.43 -7.34 20.50
C LEU A 93 8.37 -6.31 19.37
N ARG A 94 7.15 -5.96 18.90
CA ARG A 94 6.97 -4.90 17.88
C ARG A 94 7.52 -3.57 18.36
N LEU A 95 7.20 -3.19 19.59
CA LEU A 95 7.69 -1.95 20.19
C LEU A 95 9.22 -1.96 20.31
N ALA A 96 9.80 -3.04 20.83
CA ALA A 96 11.25 -3.19 20.99
C ALA A 96 11.97 -3.10 19.63
N ILE A 97 11.46 -3.78 18.60
CA ILE A 97 12.03 -3.71 17.25
C ILE A 97 11.91 -2.30 16.67
N ARG A 98 10.76 -1.63 16.83
CA ARG A 98 10.60 -0.24 16.37
C ARG A 98 11.62 0.68 17.05
N GLN A 99 11.79 0.56 18.36
CA GLN A 99 12.75 1.36 19.12
C GLN A 99 14.20 1.07 18.71
N HIS A 100 14.52 -0.18 18.39
CA HIS A 100 15.86 -0.58 17.96
C HIS A 100 16.22 0.01 16.59
N PHE A 101 15.33 -0.11 15.60
CA PHE A 101 15.61 0.30 14.23
C PHE A 101 15.34 1.78 13.93
N THR A 102 14.50 2.45 14.73
CA THR A 102 14.22 3.87 14.52
C THR A 102 15.50 4.69 14.68
N GLY A 103 15.79 5.52 13.68
CA GLY A 103 16.95 6.39 13.65
C GLY A 103 18.19 5.73 13.05
N MET A 104 18.20 4.41 12.82
CA MET A 104 19.27 3.72 12.09
C MET A 104 19.29 4.18 10.63
N LYS A 105 20.47 4.08 10.00
CA LYS A 105 20.68 4.39 8.59
C LYS A 105 21.03 3.12 7.81
N PHE A 106 20.46 3.01 6.61
CA PHE A 106 20.88 2.04 5.59
C PHE A 106 21.19 2.83 4.32
N GLY A 107 22.44 2.77 3.86
CA GLY A 107 23.00 3.82 3.01
C GLY A 107 22.82 5.19 3.65
N GLU A 108 22.35 6.16 2.85
CA GLU A 108 22.09 7.53 3.34
C GLU A 108 20.68 7.71 3.95
N MET A 109 19.83 6.68 3.92
CA MET A 109 18.43 6.79 4.33
C MET A 109 18.25 6.44 5.81
N GLN A 110 17.57 7.31 6.54
CA GLN A 110 17.21 7.08 7.94
C GLN A 110 15.83 6.41 8.05
N VAL A 111 15.75 5.35 8.84
CA VAL A 111 14.49 4.63 9.11
C VAL A 111 13.72 5.33 10.21
N MET A 112 12.44 5.66 9.98
CA MET A 112 11.56 6.18 11.03
C MET A 112 10.68 5.06 11.59
N ALA A 113 10.18 5.26 12.81
CA ALA A 113 9.35 4.28 13.50
C ALA A 113 8.13 3.81 12.67
N LYS A 114 7.56 4.72 11.86
CA LYS A 114 6.38 4.48 11.00
C LYS A 114 6.69 3.60 9.79
N ASP A 115 7.95 3.53 9.38
CA ASP A 115 8.39 2.85 8.16
C ASP A 115 8.73 1.37 8.43
N ILE A 116 8.81 1.01 9.70
CA ILE A 116 9.13 -0.34 10.18
C ILE A 116 7.84 -1.19 10.20
N GLU A 117 7.87 -2.33 9.54
CA GLU A 117 6.84 -3.35 9.64
C GLU A 117 7.44 -4.59 10.30
N VAL A 118 6.74 -5.18 11.26
CA VAL A 118 7.20 -6.40 11.93
C VAL A 118 6.25 -7.52 11.51
N SER A 119 6.80 -8.58 10.93
CA SER A 119 6.01 -9.66 10.34
C SER A 119 6.56 -11.03 10.72
N ASP A 120 5.65 -11.96 10.98
CA ASP A 120 5.92 -13.38 11.18
C ASP A 120 5.35 -14.26 10.05
N ASN A 121 4.75 -13.65 9.02
CA ASN A 121 4.03 -14.39 7.99
C ASN A 121 4.17 -13.73 6.62
N LEU A 122 4.92 -14.39 5.73
CA LEU A 122 5.19 -13.92 4.37
C LEU A 122 3.95 -14.00 3.47
N GLU A 123 3.10 -15.03 3.62
CA GLU A 123 1.84 -15.11 2.88
C GLU A 123 0.93 -13.93 3.20
N ARG A 124 0.76 -13.64 4.50
CA ARG A 124 -0.02 -12.50 4.97
C ARG A 124 0.55 -11.19 4.46
N TYR A 125 1.88 -11.05 4.43
CA TYR A 125 2.54 -9.86 3.88
C TYR A 125 2.09 -9.56 2.45
N PHE A 126 2.08 -10.56 1.55
CA PHE A 126 1.64 -10.37 0.17
C PHE A 126 0.12 -10.19 0.04
N ARG A 127 -0.66 -10.87 0.88
CA ARG A 127 -2.14 -10.76 0.88
C ARG A 127 -2.65 -9.36 1.22
N VAL A 128 -2.00 -8.67 2.16
CA VAL A 128 -2.54 -7.42 2.75
C VAL A 128 -1.96 -6.14 2.14
N ARG A 129 -1.28 -6.23 1.00
CA ARG A 129 -0.78 -5.04 0.31
C ARG A 129 -1.92 -4.15 -0.19
N ASP A 130 -1.60 -2.90 -0.48
CA ASP A 130 -2.57 -1.90 -0.93
C ASP A 130 -2.70 -1.86 -2.46
N VAL A 131 -1.60 -1.97 -3.18
CA VAL A 131 -1.54 -1.91 -4.65
C VAL A 131 -0.60 -3.01 -5.13
N THR A 132 -0.95 -3.66 -6.24
CA THR A 132 -0.27 -4.83 -6.80
C THR A 132 1.21 -4.56 -7.04
N MET A 133 1.58 -3.41 -7.58
CA MET A 133 2.98 -3.04 -7.80
C MET A 133 3.82 -2.96 -6.51
N ASN A 134 3.19 -2.94 -5.33
CA ASN A 134 3.85 -2.99 -4.02
C ASN A 134 3.88 -4.39 -3.41
N GLU A 135 3.40 -5.41 -4.10
CA GLU A 135 3.54 -6.82 -3.72
C GLU A 135 4.93 -7.32 -4.08
N VAL A 136 5.93 -6.71 -3.43
CA VAL A 136 7.35 -6.95 -3.64
C VAL A 136 8.15 -6.64 -2.39
N LEU A 137 9.13 -7.49 -2.10
CA LEU A 137 10.02 -7.43 -0.95
C LEU A 137 11.44 -7.83 -1.37
N ALA A 138 12.43 -6.98 -1.14
CA ALA A 138 13.84 -7.35 -1.23
C ALA A 138 14.35 -7.69 0.18
N PHE A 139 14.70 -8.95 0.44
CA PHE A 139 14.93 -9.47 1.79
C PHE A 139 16.34 -10.07 1.95
N ARG A 140 17.07 -9.64 2.99
CA ARG A 140 18.41 -10.15 3.32
C ARG A 140 18.28 -11.49 4.03
N VAL A 141 18.46 -12.59 3.30
CA VAL A 141 18.36 -13.95 3.86
C VAL A 141 19.68 -14.43 4.50
N SER A 142 20.81 -13.88 4.07
CA SER A 142 22.14 -14.19 4.59
C SER A 142 23.07 -12.98 4.48
N HIS A 143 24.29 -13.07 5.00
CA HIS A 143 25.28 -11.99 4.87
C HIS A 143 25.64 -11.66 3.42
N ASN A 144 25.46 -12.57 2.46
CA ASN A 144 25.85 -12.34 1.06
C ASN A 144 24.68 -12.50 0.08
N THR A 145 23.47 -12.73 0.58
CA THR A 145 22.33 -13.10 -0.26
C THR A 145 21.14 -12.21 0.04
N VAL A 146 20.64 -11.54 -0.99
CA VAL A 146 19.38 -10.80 -0.98
C VAL A 146 18.43 -11.45 -1.98
N MET A 147 17.26 -11.84 -1.50
CA MET A 147 16.21 -12.41 -2.34
C MET A 147 15.15 -11.34 -2.63
N LEU A 148 14.78 -11.18 -3.89
CA LEU A 148 13.58 -10.45 -4.30
C LEU A 148 12.41 -11.43 -4.35
N TYR A 149 11.42 -11.21 -3.49
CA TYR A 149 10.13 -11.87 -3.54
C TYR A 149 9.09 -10.93 -4.14
N PHE A 150 8.29 -11.39 -5.09
CA PHE A 150 7.27 -10.57 -5.73
C PHE A 150 6.15 -11.42 -6.30
N THR A 151 4.95 -10.87 -6.44
CA THR A 151 3.86 -11.61 -7.07
C THR A 151 3.96 -11.56 -8.59
N ALA A 152 3.51 -12.63 -9.26
CA ALA A 152 3.44 -12.65 -10.72
C ALA A 152 2.58 -11.49 -11.25
N THR A 153 1.49 -11.16 -10.56
CA THR A 153 0.62 -10.01 -10.86
C THR A 153 1.37 -8.69 -10.74
N ALA A 154 2.17 -8.48 -9.68
CA ALA A 154 2.97 -7.25 -9.54
C ALA A 154 3.92 -7.05 -10.71
N GLN A 155 4.59 -8.13 -11.16
CA GLN A 155 5.50 -8.05 -12.29
C GLN A 155 4.76 -7.71 -13.60
N GLN A 156 3.60 -8.33 -13.84
CA GLN A 156 2.77 -8.05 -15.02
C GLN A 156 2.28 -6.60 -15.02
N ASP A 157 1.74 -6.14 -13.89
CA ASP A 157 1.25 -4.76 -13.73
C ASP A 157 2.38 -3.74 -13.91
N ILE A 158 3.57 -4.02 -13.35
CA ILE A 158 4.75 -3.19 -13.57
C ILE A 158 5.12 -3.08 -15.05
N LYS A 159 5.18 -4.21 -15.77
CA LYS A 159 5.49 -4.22 -17.21
C LYS A 159 4.43 -3.50 -18.04
N GLY A 160 3.17 -3.57 -17.63
CA GLY A 160 2.07 -2.88 -18.31
C GLY A 160 1.89 -1.41 -17.89
N GLY A 161 2.64 -0.92 -16.90
CA GLY A 161 2.41 0.39 -16.29
C GLY A 161 1.01 0.49 -15.65
N LEU A 162 0.47 -0.60 -15.11
CA LEU A 162 -0.86 -0.67 -14.53
C LEU A 162 -0.83 -0.41 -13.02
N ILE A 163 -1.68 0.50 -12.55
CA ILE A 163 -1.86 0.80 -11.13
C ILE A 163 -3.14 0.11 -10.66
N SER A 164 -2.99 -1.11 -10.16
CA SER A 164 -4.11 -1.92 -9.69
C SER A 164 -4.14 -2.01 -8.16
N PRO A 165 -5.31 -1.90 -7.52
CA PRO A 165 -5.45 -2.20 -6.10
C PRO A 165 -5.28 -3.70 -5.84
N SER A 166 -4.60 -4.03 -4.74
CA SER A 166 -4.58 -5.41 -4.22
C SER A 166 -5.91 -5.69 -3.51
N ILE A 167 -6.57 -6.79 -3.85
CA ILE A 167 -7.94 -7.12 -3.41
C ILE A 167 -8.05 -8.53 -2.81
N HIS A 168 -6.92 -9.11 -2.41
CA HIS A 168 -6.77 -10.50 -1.96
C HIS A 168 -7.49 -10.87 -0.66
N CYS A 169 -8.13 -9.92 0.01
CA CYS A 169 -8.93 -10.15 1.22
C CYS A 169 -10.01 -9.08 1.34
N LEU A 170 -11.10 -9.38 2.04
CA LEU A 170 -12.18 -8.42 2.29
C LEU A 170 -11.71 -7.29 3.22
N HIS A 171 -10.94 -7.64 4.26
CA HIS A 171 -10.62 -6.72 5.34
C HIS A 171 -9.21 -6.99 5.88
N THR A 172 -8.45 -5.92 6.12
CA THR A 172 -7.18 -5.96 6.87
C THR A 172 -7.38 -5.36 8.26
N LYS A 173 -6.42 -5.51 9.18
CA LYS A 173 -6.50 -4.77 10.46
C LYS A 173 -6.57 -3.25 10.30
N PHE A 174 -6.23 -2.71 9.13
CA PHE A 174 -6.26 -1.28 8.85
C PHE A 174 -7.54 -0.79 8.18
N GLY A 175 -8.41 -1.70 7.74
CA GLY A 175 -9.72 -1.38 7.17
C GLY A 175 -10.19 -2.35 6.10
N GLN A 176 -11.41 -2.13 5.64
CA GLN A 176 -12.05 -2.87 4.58
C GLN A 176 -11.42 -2.55 3.22
N VAL A 177 -10.97 -3.58 2.52
CA VAL A 177 -10.28 -3.48 1.22
C VAL A 177 -11.30 -3.26 0.11
N TRP A 178 -12.35 -4.07 0.09
CA TRP A 178 -13.46 -3.99 -0.86
C TRP A 178 -14.79 -4.33 -0.17
N ARG A 179 -15.91 -4.03 -0.83
CA ARG A 179 -17.27 -4.37 -0.37
C ARG A 179 -18.26 -4.37 -1.51
N TYR A 180 -19.50 -4.76 -1.23
CA TYR A 180 -20.64 -4.42 -2.09
C TYR A 180 -21.29 -3.11 -1.64
N ASP A 181 -21.67 -2.26 -2.58
CA ASP A 181 -22.49 -1.09 -2.26
C ASP A 181 -23.99 -1.43 -2.16
N GLU A 182 -24.82 -0.45 -1.83
CA GLU A 182 -26.29 -0.62 -1.69
C GLU A 182 -26.98 -1.11 -2.97
N ARG A 183 -26.30 -1.07 -4.13
CA ARG A 183 -26.80 -1.58 -5.41
C ARG A 183 -26.19 -2.93 -5.77
N GLY A 184 -25.46 -3.56 -4.84
CA GLY A 184 -24.77 -4.83 -5.07
C GLY A 184 -23.53 -4.72 -5.96
N ARG A 185 -22.98 -3.52 -6.19
CA ARG A 185 -21.76 -3.36 -7.02
C ARG A 185 -20.51 -3.63 -6.20
N PHE A 186 -19.55 -4.34 -6.76
CA PHE A 186 -18.21 -4.50 -6.16
C PHE A 186 -17.46 -3.16 -6.16
N VAL A 187 -17.00 -2.72 -4.99
CA VAL A 187 -16.34 -1.43 -4.80
C VAL A 187 -15.08 -1.59 -3.97
N ILE A 188 -13.99 -1.01 -4.48
CA ILE A 188 -12.71 -0.96 -3.79
C ILE A 188 -12.68 0.27 -2.89
N CYS A 189 -12.31 0.07 -1.62
CA CYS A 189 -12.43 1.06 -0.56
C CYS A 189 -11.07 1.67 -0.19
N GLN A 190 -10.19 0.87 0.42
CA GLN A 190 -8.98 1.37 1.07
C GLN A 190 -7.94 1.90 0.07
N SER A 191 -7.80 1.21 -1.07
CA SER A 191 -6.70 1.41 -2.02
C SER A 191 -7.02 2.36 -3.18
N PHE A 192 -8.27 2.84 -3.28
CA PHE A 192 -8.70 3.74 -4.35
C PHE A 192 -7.87 5.04 -4.37
N ASP A 193 -7.81 5.75 -3.24
CA ASP A 193 -7.01 6.97 -3.09
C ASP A 193 -5.53 6.74 -3.43
N ARG A 194 -5.02 5.57 -3.02
CA ARG A 194 -3.62 5.14 -3.19
C ARG A 194 -3.26 4.89 -4.66
N CYS A 195 -4.22 4.45 -5.47
CA CYS A 195 -4.04 4.32 -6.91
C CYS A 195 -3.97 5.70 -7.60
N LEU A 196 -4.89 6.61 -7.24
CA LEU A 196 -4.90 7.99 -7.76
C LEU A 196 -3.58 8.72 -7.47
N ILE A 197 -3.08 8.62 -6.23
CA ILE A 197 -1.81 9.25 -5.82
C ILE A 197 -0.65 8.71 -6.66
N ARG A 198 -0.57 7.40 -6.91
CA ARG A 198 0.52 6.80 -7.70
C ARG A 198 0.53 7.30 -9.14
N TRP A 199 -0.64 7.41 -9.76
CA TRP A 199 -0.74 7.93 -11.12
C TRP A 199 -0.33 9.41 -11.18
N LEU A 200 -0.75 10.21 -10.21
CA LEU A 200 -0.37 11.62 -10.11
C LEU A 200 1.13 11.82 -9.84
N LYS A 201 1.78 10.85 -9.19
CA LYS A 201 3.24 10.81 -9.05
C LYS A 201 3.96 10.26 -10.29
N GLY A 202 3.22 9.79 -11.30
CA GLY A 202 3.79 9.23 -12.53
C GLY A 202 4.36 7.82 -12.36
N HIS A 203 3.98 7.07 -11.33
CA HIS A 203 4.51 5.72 -11.07
C HIS A 203 3.91 4.63 -11.97
N GLY A 204 2.93 4.98 -12.79
CA GLY A 204 2.23 4.11 -13.72
C GLY A 204 1.44 4.92 -14.74
N LEU A 205 0.95 4.24 -15.77
CA LEU A 205 0.34 4.84 -16.95
C LEU A 205 -1.18 4.72 -16.93
N TYR A 206 -1.69 3.58 -16.44
CA TYR A 206 -3.10 3.20 -16.52
C TYR A 206 -3.64 2.81 -15.15
N TYR A 207 -4.95 2.93 -14.95
CA TYR A 207 -5.63 2.44 -13.75
C TYR A 207 -6.18 1.03 -13.98
N GLY A 208 -5.81 0.09 -13.11
CA GLY A 208 -6.43 -1.23 -13.01
C GLY A 208 -7.63 -1.24 -12.06
N ILE A 209 -8.45 -0.18 -12.07
CA ILE A 209 -9.59 -0.02 -11.16
C ILE A 209 -10.89 -0.41 -11.90
N PRO A 210 -11.71 -1.32 -11.35
CA PRO A 210 -12.97 -1.73 -11.96
C PRO A 210 -13.94 -0.56 -12.17
N MET A 211 -14.72 -0.60 -13.26
CA MET A 211 -15.70 0.46 -13.58
C MET A 211 -16.74 0.66 -12.47
N SER A 212 -17.17 -0.41 -11.82
CA SER A 212 -18.10 -0.34 -10.69
C SER A 212 -17.59 0.54 -9.55
N THR A 213 -16.28 0.53 -9.29
CA THR A 213 -15.64 1.40 -8.31
C THR A 213 -15.61 2.86 -8.80
N TRP A 214 -15.31 3.09 -10.08
CA TRP A 214 -15.36 4.43 -10.66
C TRP A 214 -16.76 5.03 -10.57
N ASP A 215 -17.79 4.27 -10.93
CA ASP A 215 -19.18 4.72 -10.91
C ASP A 215 -19.62 5.06 -9.49
N HIS A 216 -19.25 4.23 -8.51
CA HIS A 216 -19.50 4.50 -7.09
C HIS A 216 -18.96 5.85 -6.65
N TYR A 217 -17.69 6.14 -6.94
CA TYR A 217 -17.06 7.40 -6.51
C TYR A 217 -17.45 8.61 -7.38
N ARG A 218 -17.84 8.41 -8.64
CA ARG A 218 -18.40 9.49 -9.48
C ARG A 218 -19.78 9.93 -9.00
N GLU A 219 -20.60 8.99 -8.56
CA GLU A 219 -21.93 9.26 -8.00
C GLU A 219 -21.82 9.94 -6.63
N ARG A 220 -20.98 9.40 -5.73
CA ARG A 220 -20.90 9.86 -4.33
C ARG A 220 -19.89 10.99 -4.09
N LYS A 221 -19.00 11.23 -5.05
CA LYS A 221 -17.81 12.08 -4.93
C LYS A 221 -16.85 11.59 -3.84
N LEU A 222 -15.64 12.13 -3.84
CA LEU A 222 -14.67 11.88 -2.78
C LEU A 222 -15.08 12.58 -1.48
N GLY A 223 -15.09 11.82 -0.38
CA GLY A 223 -15.26 12.40 0.94
C GLY A 223 -14.01 13.18 1.39
N PHE A 224 -14.18 14.04 2.41
CA PHE A 224 -13.10 14.89 2.93
C PHE A 224 -11.84 14.11 3.36
N ARG A 225 -11.97 12.85 3.82
CA ARG A 225 -10.84 11.98 4.16
C ARG A 225 -9.99 11.63 2.93
N SER A 226 -10.63 11.28 1.83
CA SER A 226 -9.96 10.95 0.56
C SER A 226 -9.31 12.20 -0.03
N ILE A 227 -10.02 13.33 -0.04
CA ILE A 227 -9.47 14.62 -0.49
C ILE A 227 -8.21 14.95 0.30
N PHE A 228 -8.25 14.89 1.64
CA PHE A 228 -7.07 15.12 2.48
C PHE A 228 -5.93 14.16 2.14
N ARG A 229 -6.20 12.85 2.05
CA ARG A 229 -5.16 11.84 1.77
C ARG A 229 -4.49 12.03 0.43
N ILE A 230 -5.22 12.48 -0.60
CA ILE A 230 -4.68 12.71 -1.93
C ILE A 230 -3.92 14.05 -1.94
N PHE A 231 -4.59 15.15 -1.56
CA PHE A 231 -4.06 16.51 -1.67
C PHE A 231 -2.80 16.75 -0.83
N LYS A 232 -2.68 16.13 0.35
CA LYS A 232 -1.50 16.28 1.21
C LYS A 232 -0.16 15.94 0.54
N ASN A 233 -0.19 15.14 -0.54
CA ASN A 233 1.03 14.77 -1.27
C ASN A 233 1.49 15.83 -2.28
N PHE A 234 0.62 16.81 -2.60
CA PHE A 234 0.84 17.73 -3.72
C PHE A 234 0.70 19.20 -3.33
N VAL A 235 0.08 19.51 -2.19
CA VAL A 235 -0.09 20.88 -1.65
C VAL A 235 1.21 21.69 -1.52
N GLY A 236 2.37 21.03 -1.40
CA GLY A 236 3.67 21.71 -1.36
C GLY A 236 4.18 22.21 -2.72
N ASP A 237 3.53 21.83 -3.83
CA ASP A 237 3.91 22.17 -5.20
C ASP A 237 2.65 22.63 -5.96
N GLU A 238 2.53 23.93 -6.23
CA GLU A 238 1.34 24.54 -6.82
C GLU A 238 0.99 23.94 -8.20
N GLN A 239 1.99 23.56 -9.00
CA GLN A 239 1.75 22.96 -10.31
C GLN A 239 1.17 21.55 -10.17
N LYS A 240 1.79 20.73 -9.31
CA LYS A 240 1.29 19.37 -9.02
C LYS A 240 -0.07 19.41 -8.33
N PHE A 241 -0.30 20.39 -7.47
CA PHE A 241 -1.57 20.56 -6.77
C PHE A 241 -2.72 20.89 -7.74
N ARG A 242 -2.51 21.82 -8.67
CA ARG A 242 -3.47 22.13 -9.74
C ARG A 242 -3.70 20.96 -10.68
N LEU A 243 -2.65 20.22 -11.03
CA LEU A 243 -2.76 19.02 -11.85
C LEU A 243 -3.62 17.96 -11.15
N CYS A 244 -3.36 17.71 -9.86
CA CYS A 244 -4.15 16.81 -9.02
C CYS A 244 -5.63 17.19 -9.02
N HIS A 245 -5.95 18.45 -8.72
CA HIS A 245 -7.34 18.94 -8.74
C HIS A 245 -8.00 18.74 -10.10
N ARG A 246 -7.36 19.18 -11.18
CA ARG A 246 -7.89 19.04 -12.55
C ARG A 246 -8.17 17.58 -12.89
N HIS A 247 -7.23 16.69 -12.60
CA HIS A 247 -7.36 15.26 -12.87
C HIS A 247 -8.54 14.63 -12.10
N LEU A 248 -8.72 14.96 -10.82
CA LEU A 248 -9.87 14.49 -10.04
C LEU A 248 -11.21 15.03 -10.60
N ALA A 249 -11.23 16.28 -11.08
CA ALA A 249 -12.41 16.89 -11.69
C ALA A 249 -12.75 16.26 -13.05
N GLU A 250 -11.74 15.98 -13.88
CA GLU A 250 -11.88 15.29 -15.17
C GLU A 250 -12.43 13.87 -14.99
N LEU A 251 -11.96 13.15 -13.96
CA LEU A 251 -12.49 11.84 -13.58
C LEU A 251 -13.90 11.88 -12.97
N GLY A 252 -14.43 13.07 -12.67
CA GLY A 252 -15.75 13.28 -12.08
C GLY A 252 -15.81 12.97 -10.57
N LEU A 253 -14.66 12.88 -9.91
CA LEU A 253 -14.54 12.51 -8.50
C LEU A 253 -14.79 13.70 -7.54
N ILE A 254 -14.64 14.92 -8.04
CA ILE A 254 -14.98 16.17 -7.37
C ILE A 254 -15.79 17.06 -8.33
N ALA A 255 -16.34 18.17 -7.84
CA ALA A 255 -17.05 19.13 -8.68
C ALA A 255 -16.07 19.88 -9.60
N ARG A 256 -16.43 20.09 -10.87
CA ARG A 256 -15.53 20.68 -11.89
C ARG A 256 -15.18 22.15 -11.63
N ASP A 257 -16.10 22.86 -11.00
CA ASP A 257 -16.04 24.28 -10.63
C ASP A 257 -15.54 24.50 -9.20
N SER A 258 -15.15 23.44 -8.49
CA SER A 258 -14.63 23.57 -7.13
C SER A 258 -13.29 24.28 -7.09
N ASP A 259 -13.09 25.13 -6.07
CA ASP A 259 -11.79 25.74 -5.80
C ASP A 259 -10.88 24.73 -5.04
N PRO A 260 -9.65 24.47 -5.52
CA PRO A 260 -8.75 23.49 -4.89
C PRO A 260 -8.33 23.88 -3.47
N ASN A 261 -8.14 25.17 -3.20
CA ASN A 261 -7.74 25.66 -1.87
C ASN A 261 -8.90 25.56 -0.87
N LEU A 262 -10.12 25.86 -1.32
CA LEU A 262 -11.33 25.69 -0.51
C LEU A 262 -11.58 24.22 -0.19
N LEU A 263 -11.39 23.31 -1.17
CA LEU A 263 -11.49 21.87 -0.94
C LEU A 263 -10.44 21.39 0.08
N TRP A 264 -9.19 21.83 -0.06
CA TRP A 264 -8.13 21.50 0.88
C TRP A 264 -8.44 22.02 2.30
N GLY A 265 -8.78 23.30 2.42
CA GLY A 265 -9.13 23.93 3.69
C GLY A 265 -10.33 23.27 4.36
N SER A 266 -11.37 22.95 3.59
CA SER A 266 -12.54 22.23 4.08
C SER A 266 -12.19 20.80 4.53
N ALA A 267 -11.35 20.09 3.78
CA ALA A 267 -10.92 18.74 4.15
C ALA A 267 -10.13 18.74 5.47
N MET A 268 -9.21 19.69 5.62
CA MET A 268 -8.45 19.93 6.84
C MET A 268 -9.34 20.24 8.05
N PHE A 269 -10.27 21.18 7.88
CA PHE A 269 -11.22 21.57 8.92
C PHE A 269 -12.06 20.38 9.39
N ASN A 270 -12.67 19.64 8.46
CA ASN A 270 -13.50 18.48 8.77
C ASN A 270 -12.72 17.34 9.43
N LEU A 271 -11.46 17.12 9.01
CA LEU A 271 -10.60 16.14 9.63
C LEU A 271 -10.27 16.51 11.08
N ASN A 272 -9.86 17.76 11.32
CA ASN A 272 -9.54 18.25 12.65
C ASN A 272 -10.76 18.25 13.58
N ALA A 273 -11.93 18.70 13.09
CA ALA A 273 -13.19 18.65 13.83
C ALA A 273 -13.56 17.21 14.23
N ARG A 274 -13.29 16.22 13.37
CA ARG A 274 -13.53 14.81 13.68
C ARG A 274 -12.55 14.26 14.72
N LEU A 275 -11.29 14.69 14.69
CA LEU A 275 -10.29 14.31 15.70
C LEU A 275 -10.62 14.94 17.07
N ALA A 276 -11.11 16.17 17.09
CA ALA A 276 -11.48 16.89 18.30
C ALA A 276 -12.56 16.17 19.13
N LYS A 277 -13.48 15.44 18.47
CA LYS A 277 -14.48 14.59 19.15
C LYS A 277 -13.87 13.51 20.03
N PHE A 278 -12.60 13.17 19.81
CA PHE A 278 -11.85 12.18 20.59
C PHE A 278 -10.74 12.83 21.44
N GLY A 279 -10.82 14.14 21.68
CA GLY A 279 -9.80 14.89 22.44
C GLY A 279 -8.46 15.02 21.71
N LYS A 280 -8.42 14.81 20.38
CA LYS A 280 -7.21 14.88 19.57
C LYS A 280 -7.24 16.11 18.67
N ARG A 281 -6.05 16.52 18.20
CA ARG A 281 -5.88 17.55 17.17
C ARG A 281 -5.10 16.97 15.99
N LEU A 282 -5.32 17.53 14.81
CA LEU A 282 -4.48 17.22 13.65
C LEU A 282 -3.04 17.61 13.98
N SER A 283 -2.13 16.66 13.81
CA SER A 283 -0.69 16.84 14.02
C SER A 283 0.04 16.43 12.75
N PHE A 284 1.06 17.20 12.40
CA PHE A 284 2.00 16.89 11.34
C PHE A 284 3.36 16.42 11.87
N VAL A 285 3.48 16.27 13.19
CA VAL A 285 4.65 15.68 13.83
C VAL A 285 4.62 14.18 13.57
N GLU A 286 5.77 13.64 13.16
CA GLU A 286 5.94 12.20 12.97
C GLU A 286 5.75 11.46 14.29
N PRO A 287 4.94 10.38 14.30
CA PRO A 287 4.66 9.66 15.53
C PRO A 287 5.88 8.85 15.98
N ASP A 288 6.11 8.80 17.29
CA ASP A 288 7.11 7.92 17.88
C ASP A 288 6.68 6.44 17.85
N ALA A 289 7.61 5.55 18.21
CA ALA A 289 7.38 4.10 18.21
C ALA A 289 6.19 3.68 19.10
N LYS A 290 5.98 4.34 20.24
CA LYS A 290 4.90 4.02 21.17
C LYS A 290 3.55 4.47 20.60
N GLN A 291 3.48 5.68 20.06
CA GLN A 291 2.27 6.20 19.42
C GLN A 291 1.83 5.33 18.24
N ILE A 292 2.78 4.78 17.48
CA ILE A 292 2.49 3.83 16.40
C ILE A 292 1.96 2.51 16.96
N GLU A 293 2.58 1.96 18.00
CA GLU A 293 2.12 0.70 18.59
C GLU A 293 0.73 0.84 19.23
N ASP A 294 0.47 1.91 19.98
CA ASP A 294 -0.85 2.23 20.53
C ASP A 294 -1.91 2.33 19.42
N TRP A 295 -1.53 2.89 18.26
CA TRP A 295 -2.39 2.97 17.10
C TRP A 295 -2.66 1.60 16.48
N ILE A 296 -1.63 0.74 16.34
CA ILE A 296 -1.77 -0.63 15.81
C ILE A 296 -2.65 -1.47 16.73
N LEU A 297 -2.44 -1.43 18.05
CA LEU A 297 -3.24 -2.20 19.02
C LEU A 297 -4.71 -1.83 18.95
N ARG A 298 -5.02 -0.53 18.88
CA ARG A 298 -6.40 -0.08 18.68
C ARG A 298 -6.98 -0.59 17.36
N LYS A 299 -6.19 -0.62 16.29
CA LYS A 299 -6.62 -1.15 14.98
C LYS A 299 -6.85 -2.66 15.00
N GLU A 300 -6.04 -3.40 15.73
CA GLU A 300 -6.25 -4.82 15.97
C GLU A 300 -7.53 -5.06 16.76
N GLN A 301 -7.80 -4.26 17.80
CA GLN A 301 -9.07 -4.34 18.53
C GLN A 301 -10.29 -4.02 17.66
N GLU A 302 -10.25 -2.91 16.88
CA GLU A 302 -11.31 -2.55 15.94
C GLU A 302 -11.60 -3.68 14.93
N PHE A 303 -10.57 -4.41 14.52
CA PHE A 303 -10.70 -5.56 13.63
C PHE A 303 -11.33 -6.77 14.33
N CYS A 304 -10.90 -7.10 15.55
CA CYS A 304 -11.52 -8.16 16.35
C CYS A 304 -13.02 -7.88 16.60
N ASP A 305 -13.37 -6.64 16.93
CA ASP A 305 -14.76 -6.23 17.16
C ASP A 305 -15.59 -6.39 15.87
N TRP A 306 -15.02 -6.04 14.71
CA TRP A 306 -15.65 -6.27 13.41
C TRP A 306 -15.85 -7.76 13.11
N GLN A 307 -14.85 -8.61 13.36
CA GLN A 307 -14.96 -10.06 13.18
C GLN A 307 -16.06 -10.66 14.08
N PHE A 308 -16.18 -10.16 15.31
CA PHE A 308 -17.22 -10.58 16.25
C PHE A 308 -18.63 -10.17 15.81
N ASP A 309 -18.84 -8.89 15.45
CA ASP A 309 -20.12 -8.39 14.90
C ASP A 309 -20.51 -9.20 13.66
N ARG A 310 -19.54 -9.41 12.76
CA ARG A 310 -19.73 -10.19 11.55
C ARG A 310 -20.16 -11.63 11.85
N SER A 311 -19.48 -12.32 12.77
CA SER A 311 -19.81 -13.70 13.15
C SER A 311 -21.20 -13.80 13.77
N THR A 312 -21.58 -12.79 14.56
CA THR A 312 -22.91 -12.68 15.18
C THR A 312 -23.99 -12.56 14.10
N ARG A 313 -23.79 -11.70 13.09
CA ARG A 313 -24.72 -11.55 11.96
C ARG A 313 -24.90 -12.85 11.17
N VAL A 314 -23.81 -13.57 10.90
CA VAL A 314 -23.87 -14.90 10.26
C VAL A 314 -24.72 -15.87 11.08
N ALA A 315 -24.48 -15.93 12.39
CA ALA A 315 -25.22 -16.82 13.29
C ALA A 315 -26.72 -16.46 13.38
N MET A 316 -27.07 -15.18 13.14
CA MET A 316 -28.45 -14.70 13.04
C MET A 316 -29.08 -14.92 11.66
N GLY A 317 -28.37 -15.54 10.70
CA GLY A 317 -28.85 -15.78 9.35
C GLY A 317 -28.90 -14.52 8.47
N MET A 318 -28.18 -13.46 8.85
CA MET A 318 -28.08 -12.23 8.06
C MET A 318 -27.07 -12.42 6.92
N GLU A 319 -27.41 -11.88 5.75
CA GLU A 319 -26.49 -11.82 4.61
C GLU A 319 -25.33 -10.83 4.89
N VAL A 320 -24.12 -11.23 4.52
CA VAL A 320 -22.85 -10.57 4.83
C VAL A 320 -21.85 -10.87 3.72
N GLU A 321 -20.94 -9.94 3.43
CA GLU A 321 -19.98 -10.10 2.33
C GLU A 321 -19.04 -11.30 2.56
N PRO A 322 -18.71 -12.09 1.53
CA PRO A 322 -17.81 -13.23 1.68
C PRO A 322 -16.42 -12.76 2.15
N ASP A 323 -15.91 -13.39 3.20
CA ASP A 323 -14.60 -13.09 3.81
C ASP A 323 -13.60 -14.19 3.46
N THR A 324 -13.59 -14.59 2.19
CA THR A 324 -12.62 -15.56 1.68
C THR A 324 -11.35 -14.82 1.33
N GLU A 325 -10.23 -15.30 1.83
CA GLU A 325 -8.92 -14.77 1.52
C GLU A 325 -8.31 -15.53 0.34
N ALA A 326 -7.63 -14.82 -0.57
CA ALA A 326 -6.91 -15.44 -1.66
C ALA A 326 -5.83 -16.38 -1.10
N GLN A 327 -5.74 -17.57 -1.69
CA GLN A 327 -4.65 -18.49 -1.41
C GLN A 327 -3.34 -17.88 -1.91
N VAL A 328 -2.30 -17.90 -1.08
CA VAL A 328 -0.97 -17.40 -1.45
C VAL A 328 -0.03 -18.59 -1.58
N PHE A 329 0.55 -18.76 -2.77
CA PHE A 329 1.53 -19.78 -3.05
C PHE A 329 2.93 -19.16 -3.00
N LEU A 330 3.73 -19.59 -2.02
CA LEU A 330 5.13 -19.22 -1.90
C LEU A 330 6.02 -20.06 -2.84
N PRO A 331 7.24 -19.59 -3.19
CA PRO A 331 8.21 -20.37 -3.94
C PRO A 331 8.51 -21.72 -3.29
N ASP A 332 8.78 -22.74 -4.11
CA ASP A 332 9.08 -24.09 -3.64
C ASP A 332 10.18 -24.10 -2.57
N GLY A 333 9.92 -24.80 -1.47
CA GLY A 333 10.83 -24.90 -0.32
C GLY A 333 10.77 -23.73 0.66
N LEU A 334 10.12 -22.61 0.32
CA LEU A 334 9.94 -21.48 1.23
C LEU A 334 8.60 -21.60 1.97
N LYS A 335 8.65 -22.01 3.24
CA LYS A 335 7.44 -22.09 4.08
C LYS A 335 7.01 -20.74 4.66
N ASN A 336 7.98 -19.89 5.01
CA ASN A 336 7.75 -18.58 5.61
C ASN A 336 9.08 -17.78 5.62
N PHE A 337 9.09 -16.58 6.20
CA PHE A 337 10.30 -15.86 6.55
C PHE A 337 11.28 -16.77 7.32
N PRO A 338 12.59 -16.76 7.02
CA PRO A 338 13.57 -17.18 7.99
C PRO A 338 13.59 -16.16 9.13
N ALA A 339 13.44 -16.62 10.37
CA ALA A 339 13.29 -15.79 11.56
C ALA A 339 14.64 -15.56 12.26
N PHE A 340 15.02 -14.30 12.46
CA PHE A 340 16.33 -13.92 13.02
C PHE A 340 16.24 -13.07 14.30
N TYR A 341 15.08 -12.46 14.58
CA TYR A 341 14.87 -11.55 15.71
C TYR A 341 13.79 -12.10 16.66
N GLY A 342 13.99 -11.96 17.97
CA GLY A 342 12.98 -12.32 18.99
C GLY A 342 12.98 -13.78 19.44
N GLN A 343 14.17 -14.34 19.74
CA GLN A 343 14.27 -15.49 20.64
C GLN A 343 13.98 -15.06 22.08
#